data_AF-A0A943PW33-F1
#
_entry.id   AF-A0A943PW33-F1
#
_cell.length_a   1.000
_cell.length_b   1.000
_cell.length_c   1.000
_cell.angle_alpha   90.00
_cell.angle_beta   90.00
_cell.angle_gamma   90.00
#
_symmetry.space_group_name_H-M   'P 1'
#
loop_
_entity.id
_entity.type
_entity.pdbx_description
1 polymer ?
#
loop_
_entity_poly.entity_id
_entity_poly.type
_entity_poly.pdbx_seq_one_letter_code
_entity_poly.pdbx_strand_id
1 'polypeptide(L)'
;MACGKLEIDILNSIWSLTENCEDRDISIQDVVDNLSENGIDRAYTTIKTVMDRLTGKSILVRYKVGKKFFYKATMNKREMAMEAVNEVAGQFFNKDYAQMIRFIESEFDLVK
;
A
#
# COMPACT_ATOMS: atom_id res chain seq x y z
N MET A 1 -10.72 -0.06 -4.64
CA MET A 1 -9.46 -0.79 -4.82
C MET A 1 -9.12 -1.61 -3.57
N ALA A 2 -9.39 -2.92 -3.59
CA ALA A 2 -8.96 -3.80 -2.51
C ALA A 2 -7.50 -4.26 -2.69
N CYS A 3 -6.66 -4.04 -1.68
CA CYS A 3 -5.30 -4.58 -1.60
C CYS A 3 -5.25 -5.72 -0.57
N GLY A 4 -4.61 -6.83 -0.94
CA GLY A 4 -4.35 -7.93 -0.03
C GLY A 4 -3.23 -7.61 0.98
N LYS A 5 -3.08 -8.46 2.00
CA LYS A 5 -2.09 -8.24 3.08
C LYS A 5 -0.67 -7.97 2.56
N LEU A 6 -0.15 -8.84 1.69
CA LEU A 6 1.20 -8.68 1.14
C LEU A 6 1.34 -7.46 0.22
N GLU A 7 0.27 -7.05 -0.47
CA GLU A 7 0.27 -5.81 -1.25
C GLU A 7 0.43 -4.60 -0.33
N ILE A 8 -0.30 -4.57 0.79
CA ILE A 8 -0.18 -3.53 1.81
C ILE A 8 1.20 -3.55 2.49
N ASP A 9 1.74 -4.71 2.82
CA ASP A 9 3.07 -4.84 3.43
C ASP A 9 4.16 -4.25 2.49
N ILE A 10 4.10 -4.56 1.19
CA ILE A 10 5.00 -4.00 0.18
C ILE A 10 4.85 -2.49 0.05
N LEU A 11 3.62 -1.97 0.05
CA LEU A 11 3.38 -0.52 -0.05
C LEU A 11 3.90 0.22 1.18
N ASN A 12 3.69 -0.33 2.38
CA ASN A 12 4.27 0.21 3.61
C ASN A 12 5.80 0.23 3.57
N SER A 13 6.42 -0.83 3.04
CA SER A 13 7.88 -0.89 2.83
C SER A 13 8.34 0.23 1.89
N ILE A 14 7.69 0.39 0.73
CA ILE A 14 8.02 1.44 -0.23
C ILE A 14 7.89 2.83 0.40
N TRP A 15 6.76 3.14 1.07
CA TRP A 15 6.54 4.44 1.70
C TRP A 15 7.56 4.74 2.81
N SER A 16 7.94 3.73 3.60
CA SER A 16 8.98 3.89 4.63
C SER A 16 10.34 4.16 4.00
N LEU A 17 10.71 3.45 2.93
CA LEU A 17 11.99 3.64 2.24
C LEU A 17 12.10 5.01 1.56
N THR A 18 10.97 5.63 1.19
CA THR A 18 10.90 6.96 0.54
C THR A 18 10.60 8.10 1.51
N GLU A 19 10.34 7.83 2.80
CA GLU A 19 9.89 8.84 3.78
C GLU A 19 10.84 10.05 3.87
N ASN A 20 12.14 9.80 3.76
CA ASN A 20 13.19 10.83 3.84
C ASN A 20 13.71 11.30 2.46
N CYS A 21 13.26 10.68 1.37
CA CYS A 21 13.67 11.01 0.01
C CYS A 21 12.64 10.49 -0.99
N GLU A 22 11.73 11.38 -1.39
CA GLU A 22 10.63 11.05 -2.31
C GLU A 22 11.13 10.59 -3.70
N ASP A 23 12.30 11.07 -4.10
CA ASP A 23 12.92 10.71 -5.38
C ASP A 23 13.73 9.41 -5.36
N ARG A 24 13.81 8.71 -4.22
CA ARG A 24 14.54 7.46 -4.12
C ARG A 24 13.99 6.41 -5.09
N ASP A 25 14.88 5.88 -5.92
CA ASP A 25 14.59 4.74 -6.79
C ASP A 25 14.50 3.45 -5.94
N ILE A 26 13.33 2.79 -5.93
CA ILE A 26 13.13 1.54 -5.16
C ILE A 26 13.21 0.33 -6.07
N SER A 27 14.11 -0.61 -5.79
CA SER A 27 14.20 -1.89 -6.48
C SER A 27 13.41 -2.98 -5.74
N ILE A 28 13.22 -4.13 -6.38
CA ILE A 28 12.61 -5.31 -5.71
C ILE A 28 13.46 -5.75 -4.52
N GLN A 29 14.79 -5.65 -4.63
CA GLN A 29 15.70 -6.07 -3.55
C GLN A 29 15.53 -5.17 -2.32
N ASP A 30 15.40 -3.85 -2.50
CA ASP A 30 15.16 -2.92 -1.38
C ASP A 30 13.91 -3.31 -0.58
N VAL A 31 12.82 -3.70 -1.27
CA VAL A 31 11.58 -4.14 -0.63
C VAL A 31 11.76 -5.50 0.06
N VAL A 32 12.46 -6.45 -0.56
CA VAL A 32 12.76 -7.74 0.05
C VAL A 32 13.53 -7.56 1.37
N ASP A 33 14.59 -6.74 1.33
CA ASP A 33 15.45 -6.51 2.48
C ASP A 33 14.68 -5.83 3.61
N ASN A 34 13.94 -4.76 3.30
CA ASN A 34 13.15 -4.03 4.28
C ASN A 34 11.99 -4.88 4.88
N LEU A 35 11.36 -5.75 4.09
CA LEU A 35 10.35 -6.67 4.61
C LEU A 35 10.95 -7.73 5.54
N SER A 36 12.12 -8.27 5.20
CA SER A 36 12.83 -9.25 6.04
C SER A 36 13.27 -8.62 7.37
N GLU A 37 13.78 -7.38 7.35
CA GLU A 37 14.09 -6.60 8.57
C GLU A 37 12.87 -6.44 9.50
N ASN A 38 11.65 -6.40 8.92
CA ASN A 38 10.39 -6.30 9.66
C ASN A 38 9.75 -7.68 9.96
N GLY A 39 10.49 -8.78 9.78
CA GLY A 39 10.06 -10.15 10.11
C GLY A 39 9.15 -10.80 9.07
N ILE A 40 9.08 -10.26 7.84
CA ILE A 40 8.26 -10.78 6.75
C ILE A 40 9.17 -11.40 5.68
N ASP A 41 9.55 -12.66 5.89
CA ASP A 41 10.38 -13.38 4.92
C ASP A 41 9.56 -13.89 3.73
N ARG A 42 9.93 -13.42 2.54
CA ARG A 42 9.32 -13.78 1.26
C ARG A 42 10.38 -13.93 0.18
N ALA A 43 10.18 -14.90 -0.70
CA ALA A 43 11.06 -15.10 -1.84
C ALA A 43 11.02 -13.88 -2.78
N TYR A 44 12.17 -13.54 -3.36
CA TYR A 44 12.31 -12.43 -4.33
C TYR A 44 11.26 -12.50 -5.45
N THR A 45 11.02 -13.69 -6.01
CA THR A 45 10.04 -13.88 -7.08
C THR A 45 8.61 -13.63 -6.62
N THR A 46 8.29 -13.93 -5.36
CA THR A 46 6.99 -13.59 -4.76
C THR A 46 6.80 -12.08 -4.68
N ILE A 47 7.79 -11.35 -4.15
CA ILE A 47 7.73 -9.88 -4.08
C ILE A 47 7.64 -9.29 -5.47
N LYS A 48 8.48 -9.75 -6.41
CA LYS A 48 8.43 -9.35 -7.83
C LYS A 48 7.02 -9.53 -8.41
N THR A 49 6.40 -10.70 -8.24
CA THR A 49 5.05 -10.96 -8.79
C THR A 49 4.00 -10.04 -8.19
N VAL A 50 4.08 -9.73 -6.89
CA VAL A 50 3.12 -8.82 -6.25
C VAL A 50 3.36 -7.37 -6.69
N MET A 51 4.61 -6.93 -6.80
CA MET A 51 4.94 -5.61 -7.34
C MET A 51 4.48 -5.46 -8.80
N ASP A 52 4.65 -6.50 -9.63
CA ASP A 52 4.15 -6.51 -11.01
C ASP A 52 2.60 -6.40 -11.05
N ARG A 53 1.88 -7.02 -10.09
CA ARG A 53 0.42 -6.85 -9.94
C ARG A 53 0.02 -5.43 -9.52
N LEU A 54 0.74 -4.85 -8.56
CA LEU A 54 0.53 -3.47 -8.13
C LEU A 54 0.78 -2.48 -9.28
N THR A 55 1.75 -2.77 -10.16
CA THR A 55 1.95 -2.03 -11.40
C THR A 55 0.77 -2.18 -12.36
N GLY A 56 0.24 -3.40 -12.53
CA GLY A 56 -0.97 -3.64 -13.32
C GLY A 56 -2.21 -2.90 -12.79
N LYS A 57 -2.25 -2.60 -11.48
CA LYS A 57 -3.30 -1.78 -10.83
C LYS A 57 -3.02 -0.27 -10.87
N SER A 58 -1.92 0.18 -11.50
CA SER A 58 -1.48 1.59 -11.50
C SER A 58 -1.20 2.16 -10.11
N ILE A 59 -0.94 1.31 -9.11
CA ILE A 59 -0.53 1.71 -7.77
C ILE A 59 0.99 1.96 -7.71
N LEU A 60 1.73 1.20 -8.51
CA LEU A 60 3.17 1.39 -8.71
C LEU A 60 3.46 1.74 -10.17
N VAL A 61 4.33 2.71 -10.40
CA VAL A 61 4.95 2.90 -11.72
C VAL A 61 6.27 2.16 -11.75
N ARG A 62 6.48 1.35 -12.78
CA ARG A 62 7.75 0.68 -13.05
C ARG A 62 8.48 1.40 -14.17
N TYR A 63 9.74 1.73 -13.96
CA TYR A 63 10.63 2.32 -14.96
C TYR A 63 11.99 1.64 -14.94
N LYS A 64 12.79 1.89 -15.98
CA LYS A 64 14.08 1.24 -16.20
C LYS A 64 15.18 2.28 -16.20
N VAL A 65 16.23 2.06 -15.41
CA VAL A 65 17.44 2.87 -15.39
C VAL A 65 18.63 1.95 -15.65
N GLY A 66 19.28 2.13 -16.80
CA GLY A 66 20.32 1.22 -17.30
C GLY A 66 19.79 -0.20 -17.50
N LYS A 67 20.29 -1.16 -16.71
CA LYS A 67 19.87 -2.58 -16.74
C LYS A 67 18.92 -2.96 -15.61
N LYS A 68 18.58 -2.04 -14.70
CA LYS A 68 17.75 -2.31 -13.51
C LYS A 68 16.35 -1.73 -13.66
N PHE A 69 15.39 -2.36 -12.99
CA PHE A 69 14.03 -1.85 -12.86
C PHE A 69 13.83 -1.25 -11.48
N PHE A 70 13.14 -0.12 -11.46
CA PHE A 70 12.79 0.62 -10.26
C PHE A 70 11.30 0.92 -10.24
N TYR A 71 10.80 1.20 -9.05
CA TYR A 71 9.39 1.36 -8.76
C TYR A 71 9.18 2.63 -7.93
N LYS A 72 8.09 3.34 -8.22
CA LYS A 72 7.58 4.45 -7.41
C LYS A 72 6.10 4.24 -7.12
N ALA A 73 5.66 4.56 -5.90
CA ALA A 73 4.24 4.60 -5.58
C ALA A 73 3.58 5.79 -6.28
N THR A 74 2.38 5.59 -6.84
CA THR A 74 1.62 6.68 -7.48
C THR A 74 0.86 7.55 -6.49
N MET A 75 0.69 7.04 -5.27
CA MET A 75 -0.02 7.70 -4.19
C MET A 75 0.70 7.45 -2.86
N ASN A 76 0.59 8.41 -1.95
CA ASN A 76 1.08 8.25 -0.59
C ASN A 76 0.10 7.42 0.27
N LYS A 77 0.55 7.03 1.46
CA LYS A 77 -0.24 6.20 2.40
C LYS A 77 -1.59 6.82 2.77
N ARG A 78 -1.64 8.15 2.93
CA ARG A 78 -2.85 8.88 3.31
C ARG A 78 -3.88 8.88 2.19
N GLU A 79 -3.43 9.12 0.96
CA GLU A 79 -4.28 9.10 -0.23
C GLU A 79 -4.94 7.72 -0.42
N MET A 80 -4.15 6.65 -0.30
CA MET A 80 -4.68 5.29 -0.39
C MET A 80 -5.68 4.98 0.72
N ALA A 81 -5.38 5.39 1.96
CA ALA A 81 -6.30 5.19 3.08
C ALA A 81 -7.63 5.94 2.86
N MET A 82 -7.58 7.17 2.35
CA MET A 82 -8.77 7.94 2.01
C MET A 82 -9.58 7.29 0.89
N GLU A 83 -8.92 6.75 -0.14
CA GLU A 83 -9.61 6.04 -1.23
C GLU A 83 -10.33 4.79 -0.69
N ALA A 84 -9.68 4.02 0.18
CA ALA A 84 -10.27 2.85 0.82
C ALA A 84 -11.49 3.23 1.70
N VAL A 85 -11.39 4.30 2.49
CA VAL A 85 -12.51 4.82 3.29
C VAL A 85 -13.67 5.25 2.37
N ASN A 86 -13.39 5.98 1.30
CA ASN A 86 -14.40 6.41 0.33
C ASN A 86 -15.10 5.23 -0.34
N GLU A 87 -14.36 4.17 -0.65
CA GLU A 87 -14.92 2.95 -1.23
C GLU A 87 -15.85 2.23 -0.25
N VAL A 88 -15.41 2.03 1.01
CA VAL A 88 -16.24 1.39 2.05
C VAL A 88 -17.50 2.23 2.31
N ALA A 89 -17.35 3.55 2.48
CA ALA A 89 -18.46 4.47 2.66
C ALA A 89 -19.44 4.40 1.48
N GLY A 90 -18.94 4.34 0.25
CA GLY A 90 -19.76 4.23 -0.95
C GLY A 90 -20.50 2.91 -1.09
N GLN A 91 -19.85 1.79 -0.74
CA GLN A 91 -20.41 0.44 -0.91
C GLN A 91 -21.44 0.07 0.16
N PHE A 92 -21.23 0.50 1.41
CA PHE A 92 -22.02 0.03 2.56
C PHE A 92 -22.82 1.12 3.26
N PHE A 93 -22.47 2.40 3.07
CA PHE A 93 -23.03 3.51 3.85
C PHE A 93 -23.59 4.63 2.97
N ASN A 94 -23.81 4.41 1.67
CA ASN A 94 -24.32 5.41 0.73
C ASN A 94 -23.54 6.75 0.74
N LYS A 95 -22.22 6.69 1.00
CA LYS A 95 -21.33 7.85 1.20
C LYS A 95 -21.68 8.71 2.43
N ASP A 96 -22.50 8.22 3.35
CA ASP A 96 -22.70 8.83 4.67
C ASP A 96 -21.56 8.42 5.61
N TYR A 97 -20.53 9.27 5.67
CA TYR A 97 -19.38 9.06 6.56
C TYR A 97 -19.78 9.10 8.04
N ALA A 98 -20.84 9.82 8.42
CA ALA A 98 -21.28 9.89 9.81
C ALA A 98 -21.94 8.57 10.23
N GLN A 99 -22.69 7.93 9.33
CA GLN A 99 -23.21 6.57 9.55
C GLN A 99 -22.08 5.55 9.69
N MET A 100 -21.07 5.62 8.83
CA MET A 100 -19.88 4.76 8.92
C MET A 100 -19.14 4.94 10.25
N ILE A 101 -18.94 6.19 10.71
CA ILE A 101 -18.29 6.47 12.00
C ILE A 101 -19.10 5.91 13.16
N ARG A 102 -20.42 6.14 13.20
CA ARG A 102 -21.29 5.59 14.26
C ARG A 102 -21.25 4.06 14.31
N PHE A 103 -21.20 3.41 13.15
CA PHE A 103 -21.04 1.95 13.06
C PHE A 103 -19.70 1.48 13.67
N ILE A 104 -18.60 2.18 13.37
CA ILE A 104 -17.30 1.86 13.97
C ILE A 104 -17.32 2.10 15.48
N GLU A 105 -17.88 3.21 15.94
CA GLU A 105 -18.01 3.53 17.37
C GLU A 105 -18.80 2.45 18.12
N SER A 106 -19.90 1.95 17.54
CA SER A 106 -20.75 0.92 18.18
C SER A 106 -20.12 -0.47 18.22
N GLU A 107 -19.30 -0.83 17.23
CA GLU A 107 -18.71 -2.18 17.14
C GLU A 107 -17.42 -2.32 17.98
N PHE A 108 -16.70 -1.22 18.22
CA PHE A 108 -15.38 -1.26 18.86
C PHE A 108 -15.35 -0.59 20.26
N ASP A 109 -16.50 -0.29 20.86
CA ASP A 109 -16.63 0.37 22.18
C ASP A 109 -15.69 1.58 22.35
N LEU A 110 -15.51 2.36 21.28
CA LEU A 110 -14.52 3.46 21.25
C LEU A 110 -14.96 4.68 22.08
N VAL A 111 -16.23 4.72 22.45
CA VAL A 111 -16.82 5.76 23.30
C VAL A 111 -17.54 5.07 24.45
N LYS A 112 -16.89 5.07 25.63
CA LYS A 112 -17.56 4.87 26.93
C LYS A 112 -17.89 6.23 27.53
#